data_AF-A0A942MZ88-F1
#
_entry.id   AF-A0A942MZ88-F1
#
_cell.length_a   1.000
_cell.length_b   1.000
_cell.length_c   1.000
_cell.angle_alpha   90.00
_cell.angle_beta   90.00
_cell.angle_gamma   90.00
#
_symmetry.space_group_name_H-M   'P 1'
#
loop_
_entity.id
_entity.type
_entity.pdbx_description
1 polymer ?
#
loop_
_entity_poly.entity_id
_entity_poly.type
_entity_poly.pdbx_seq_one_letter_code
_entity_poly.pdbx_strand_id
1 'polypeptide(L)' 'MESKKEETLFESEIKTLDKIYLDMLEAIENIPTGQDYEVMRLYVDNLYGLLNRTVSNVKDVKNGLLKDRKLILETWNPPA' A
#
# COMPACT_ATOMS: atom_id res chain seq x y z
N MET A 1 -4.98 2.37 25.94
CA MET A 1 -5.89 2.19 24.78
C MET A 1 -5.28 2.76 23.51
N GLU A 2 -4.53 3.87 23.56
CA GLU A 2 -3.78 4.42 22.42
C GLU A 2 -2.73 3.47 21.83
N SER A 3 -1.85 2.85 22.63
CA SER A 3 -0.79 1.99 22.06
C SER A 3 -1.33 0.79 21.27
N LYS A 4 -2.43 0.18 21.73
CA LYS A 4 -3.11 -0.90 21.01
C LYS A 4 -3.71 -0.43 19.68
N LYS A 5 -4.12 0.84 19.58
CA LYS A 5 -4.69 1.42 18.36
C LYS A 5 -3.58 1.69 17.33
N GLU A 6 -2.43 2.16 17.77
CA GLU A 6 -1.24 2.36 16.93
C GLU A 6 -0.69 1.03 16.40
N GLU A 7 -0.59 -0.01 17.25
CA GLU A 7 -0.21 -1.36 16.82
C GLU A 7 -1.16 -1.90 15.74
N THR A 8 -2.47 -1.72 15.89
CA THR A 8 -3.45 -2.18 14.89
C THR A 8 -3.37 -1.41 13.56
N LEU A 9 -2.99 -0.13 13.58
CA LEU A 9 -2.82 0.68 12.38
C LEU A 9 -1.58 0.25 11.61
N PHE A 10 -0.45 0.10 12.31
CA PHE A 10 0.79 -0.38 11.71
C PHE A 10 0.62 -1.76 11.06
N GLU A 11 -0.01 -2.72 11.76
CA GLU A 11 -0.31 -4.04 11.18
C GLU A 11 -1.20 -3.95 9.93
N SER A 12 -2.17 -3.02 9.91
CA SER A 12 -3.05 -2.83 8.76
C SER A 12 -2.32 -2.23 7.55
N GLU A 13 -1.37 -1.33 7.80
CA GLU A 13 -0.51 -0.74 6.76
C GLU A 13 0.41 -1.81 6.15
N ILE A 14 1.04 -2.65 6.97
CA ILE A 14 1.87 -3.77 6.51
C ILE A 14 1.04 -4.74 5.66
N LYS A 15 -0.15 -5.15 6.12
CA LYS A 15 -1.05 -6.02 5.34
C LYS A 15 -1.43 -5.40 3.99
N THR A 16 -1.59 -4.08 3.95
CA THR A 16 -1.89 -3.36 2.70
C THR A 16 -0.70 -3.43 1.74
N LEU A 17 0.53 -3.27 2.24
CA LEU A 17 1.74 -3.40 1.43
C LEU A 17 1.97 -4.84 0.94
N ASP A 18 1.76 -5.84 1.79
CA ASP A 18 1.87 -7.26 1.40
C ASP A 18 0.87 -7.60 0.29
N LYS A 19 -0.37 -7.12 0.41
CA LYS A 19 -1.37 -7.29 -0.64
C LYS A 19 -0.95 -6.66 -1.96
N ILE A 20 -0.45 -5.42 -1.93
CA ILE A 20 0.06 -4.75 -3.13
C ILE A 20 1.17 -5.57 -3.78
N TYR A 21 2.10 -6.11 -2.99
CA TYR A 21 3.17 -6.96 -3.49
C TYR A 21 2.64 -8.21 -4.19
N LEU A 22 1.70 -8.93 -3.56
CA LEU A 22 1.11 -10.13 -4.13
C LEU A 22 0.32 -9.83 -5.41
N ASP A 23 -0.50 -8.78 -5.42
CA ASP A 23 -1.28 -8.39 -6.61
C ASP A 23 -0.35 -8.05 -7.80
N MET A 24 0.79 -7.40 -7.54
CA MET A 24 1.80 -7.11 -8.57
C MET A 24 2.53 -8.37 -9.06
N LEU A 25 2.86 -9.29 -8.15
CA LEU A 25 3.50 -10.55 -8.51
C LEU A 25 2.56 -11.39 -9.40
N GLU A 26 1.29 -11.50 -9.02
CA GLU A 26 0.27 -12.22 -9.79
C GLU A 26 0.08 -11.59 -11.18
N ALA A 27 0.10 -10.27 -11.31
CA ALA A 27 0.03 -9.61 -12.61
C ALA A 27 1.22 -9.98 -13.51
N ILE A 28 2.44 -10.03 -12.96
CA ILE A 28 3.64 -10.42 -13.70
C ILE A 28 3.57 -11.88 -14.14
N GLU A 29 3.10 -12.78 -13.27
CA GLU A 29 2.94 -14.21 -13.60
C GLU A 29 1.89 -14.45 -14.67
N ASN A 30 0.85 -13.60 -14.74
CA ASN A 30 -0.25 -13.70 -15.70
C ASN A 30 0.00 -12.98 -17.03
N ILE A 31 1.24 -12.57 -17.33
CA ILE A 31 1.56 -11.99 -18.65
C ILE A 31 1.17 -12.98 -19.75
N PRO A 32 0.28 -12.60 -20.69
CA PRO A 32 -0.16 -13.49 -21.75
C PRO A 32 1.00 -13.95 -22.64
N THR A 33 1.13 -15.26 -22.83
CA THR A 33 2.13 -15.86 -23.72
C THR A 33 1.45 -16.25 -25.04
N GLY A 34 1.31 -15.29 -25.94
CA GLY A 34 0.67 -15.52 -27.24
C GLY A 34 0.47 -14.24 -28.05
N GLN A 35 -0.01 -14.40 -29.29
CA GLN A 35 -0.34 -13.29 -30.19
C GLN A 35 -1.84 -12.94 -30.19
N ASP A 36 -2.61 -13.44 -29.23
CA ASP A 36 -4.02 -13.04 -29.09
C ASP A 36 -4.10 -11.59 -28.61
N TYR A 37 -4.44 -10.72 -29.55
CA TYR A 37 -4.54 -9.29 -29.32
C TYR A 37 -5.60 -8.94 -28.26
N GLU A 38 -6.72 -9.66 -28.22
CA GLU A 38 -7.80 -9.34 -27.29
C GLU A 38 -7.39 -9.72 -25.85
N VAL A 39 -6.73 -10.87 -25.69
CA VAL A 39 -6.19 -11.28 -24.37
C VAL A 39 -5.13 -10.30 -23.89
N MET A 40 -4.25 -9.85 -24.78
CA MET A 40 -3.23 -8.85 -24.44
C MET A 40 -3.85 -7.50 -24.06
N ARG A 41 -4.87 -7.05 -24.80
CA ARG A 41 -5.60 -5.82 -24.50
C ARG A 41 -6.28 -5.88 -23.13
N LEU A 42 -7.02 -6.95 -22.84
CA LEU A 42 -7.68 -7.15 -21.55
C LEU A 42 -6.68 -7.20 -20.40
N TYR A 43 -5.53 -7.86 -20.59
CA TYR A 43 -4.44 -7.86 -19.62
C TYR A 43 -3.94 -6.44 -19.34
N VAL A 44 -3.70 -5.63 -20.39
CA VAL A 44 -3.23 -4.24 -20.25
C VAL A 44 -4.27 -3.37 -19.53
N ASP A 45 -5.55 -3.47 -19.88
CA ASP A 45 -6.63 -2.72 -19.21
C ASP A 45 -6.71 -3.07 -17.72
N ASN A 46 -6.60 -4.36 -17.37
CA ASN A 46 -6.56 -4.83 -15.99
C ASN A 46 -5.30 -4.34 -15.25
N LEU A 47 -4.15 -4.33 -15.93
CA LEU A 47 -2.89 -3.84 -15.36
C LEU A 47 -2.97 -2.35 -15.01
N TYR A 48 -3.59 -1.52 -15.86
CA TYR A 48 -3.83 -0.11 -15.52
C TYR A 48 -4.75 0.05 -14.30
N GLY A 49 -5.79 -0.76 -14.20
CA GLY A 49 -6.67 -0.80 -13.02
C GLY A 49 -5.91 -1.18 -11.75
N LEU A 50 -5.01 -2.17 -11.84
CA LEU A 50 -4.13 -2.55 -10.74
C LEU A 50 -3.19 -1.40 -10.34
N LEU A 51 -2.47 -0.80 -11.30
CA LEU A 51 -1.53 0.29 -11.05
C LEU A 51 -2.21 1.49 -10.37
N ASN A 52 -3.41 1.87 -10.82
CA ASN A 52 -4.18 2.95 -10.20
C ASN A 52 -4.52 2.65 -8.73
N ARG A 53 -4.96 1.41 -8.43
CA ARG A 53 -5.23 0.98 -7.05
C ARG A 53 -3.96 0.97 -6.21
N THR A 54 -2.86 0.47 -6.75
CA THR A 54 -1.56 0.46 -6.09
C THR A 54 -1.12 1.87 -5.69
N VAL A 55 -1.20 2.84 -6.61
CA VAL A 55 -0.82 4.23 -6.33
C VAL A 55 -1.67 4.83 -5.20
N SER A 56 -2.99 4.61 -5.23
CA SER A 56 -3.89 5.07 -4.16
C SER A 56 -3.55 4.45 -2.81
N ASN A 57 -3.38 3.12 -2.76
CA ASN A 57 -3.08 2.42 -1.50
C ASN A 57 -1.72 2.84 -0.92
N VAL A 58 -0.69 3.00 -1.76
CA VAL A 58 0.62 3.50 -1.33
C VAL A 58 0.52 4.92 -0.77
N LYS A 59 -0.28 5.78 -1.41
CA LYS A 59 -0.53 7.14 -0.92
C LYS A 59 -1.20 7.13 0.45
N ASP A 60 -2.18 6.26 0.65
CA ASP A 60 -2.91 6.16 1.92
C ASP A 60 -2.02 5.66 3.05
N VAL A 61 -1.23 4.60 2.82
CA VAL A 61 -0.21 4.11 3.77
C VAL A 61 0.80 5.21 4.10
N LYS A 62 1.33 5.91 3.08
CA LYS A 62 2.26 7.03 3.30
C LYS A 62 1.64 8.13 4.16
N ASN A 63 0.37 8.45 3.95
CA ASN A 63 -0.33 9.47 4.72
C ASN A 63 -0.60 9.03 6.15
N GLY A 64 -0.85 7.74 6.40
CA GLY A 64 -0.94 7.16 7.74
C GLY A 64 0.36 7.35 8.51
N LEU A 65 1.47 6.85 7.96
CA LEU A 65 2.83 7.02 8.53
C LEU A 65 3.21 8.48 8.84
N LEU A 66 2.82 9.43 7.97
CA LEU A 66 3.09 10.86 8.18
C LEU A 66 2.24 11.49 9.29
N LYS A 67 1.02 10.99 9.53
CA LYS A 67 0.19 11.44 10.66
C LYS A 67 0.79 10.97 11.97
N ASP A 68 1.29 9.74 12.03
CA ASP A 68 1.86 9.17 13.24
C ASP A 68 3.15 9.90 13.67
N ARG A 69 3.98 10.35 12.70
CA ARG A 69 5.16 11.19 13.02
C ARG A 69 4.84 12.54 13.66
N LYS A 70 3.67 13.13 13.39
CA LYS A 70 3.31 14.46 13.95
C LYS A 70 2.97 14.39 15.44
N LEU A 71 2.67 13.21 15.97
CA LEU A 71 2.35 13.01 17.39
C LEU A 71 3.61 12.94 18.27
N ILE A 72 4.79 12.69 17.68
CA ILE A 72 6.08 12.68 18.38
C ILE A 72 6.67 14.11 18.43
N LEU A 73 5.95 15.02 19.09
CA LEU A 73 6.55 16.25 19.63
C LEU A 73 6.67 16.02 21.12
N GLU A 74 7.77 15.37 21.52
CA GLU A 74 8.13 15.23 22.93
C GLU A 74 8.12 16.61 23.58
N THR A 75 7.18 16.84 24.49
CA THR A 75 7.25 17.95 25.44
C THR A 75 8.41 17.69 26.38
N TRP A 76 9.61 18.05 25.95
CA TRP A 76 10.79 18.13 26.80
C TRP A 76 10.47 19.10 27.95
N ASN A 77 10.41 18.59 29.17
CA ASN A 77 10.24 19.39 30.37
C ASN A 77 11.60 19.41 31.09
N PRO A 78 12.32 20.54 31.16
CA PRO A 78 13.55 20.61 31.93
C PRO A 78 13.27 20.35 33.41
N PRO A 79 14.15 19.64 34.13
CA PRO A 79 14.05 19.57 35.59
C PRO A 79 14.21 20.96 36.20
N ALA A 80 13.37 21.25 37.20
CA ALA A 80 13.34 22.50 37.96
C ALA A 80 14.58 22.70 38.85
#